data_AF-A0A7Y2T154-F1
#
_entry.id   AF-A0A7Y2T154-F1
#
_cell.length_a   1.000
_cell.length_b   1.000
_cell.length_c   1.000
_cell.angle_alpha   90.00
_cell.angle_beta   90.00
_cell.angle_gamma   90.00
#
_symmetry.space_group_name_H-M   'P 1'
#
loop_
_entity.id
_entity.type
_entity.pdbx_description
1 polymer ?
#
loop_
_entity_poly.entity_id
_entity_poly.type
_entity_poly.pdbx_seq_one_letter_code
_entity_poly.pdbx_strand_id
1 'polypeptide(L)'
;MYAIVEIAGQQFKVAKDQKVYVHRLKEEEGKKVTFHDVLLLEDGKDITVGAPAIDGAAVEAKVVKHLKGDKVIVFKKKRRKGYRVKNGHRQQLTELLIEGIVAKGSKKTTAKKAEVAKPAPAAKKAEKPAKEAPKKEATKKAAPKAKAEKPTADLSKKTVAELKEMAKAKGLSGYSSMKKAELIDALNK
;
A
#
# COMPACT_ATOMS: atom_id res chain seq x y z
N MET A 1 -34.19 6.52 1.72
CA MET A 1 -33.30 6.23 0.59
C MET A 1 -32.19 5.30 1.05
N TYR A 2 -32.16 4.08 0.52
CA TYR A 2 -31.05 3.14 0.74
C TYR A 2 -30.61 2.50 -0.57
N ALA A 3 -29.38 1.98 -0.57
CA ALA A 3 -28.83 1.23 -1.69
C ALA A 3 -28.39 -0.16 -1.23
N ILE A 4 -28.37 -1.11 -2.16
CA ILE A 4 -27.61 -2.35 -2.00
C ILE A 4 -26.40 -2.24 -2.91
N VAL A 5 -25.21 -2.27 -2.30
CA VAL A 5 -23.93 -2.06 -3.00
C VAL A 5 -23.00 -3.25 -2.74
N GLU A 6 -22.25 -3.64 -3.76
CA GLU A 6 -21.19 -4.62 -3.60
C GLU A 6 -19.89 -3.93 -3.17
N ILE A 7 -19.37 -4.32 -2.01
CA ILE A 7 -18.10 -3.81 -1.48
C ILE A 7 -17.21 -5.01 -1.15
N ALA A 8 -16.06 -5.09 -1.82
CA ALA A 8 -15.06 -6.13 -1.62
C ALA A 8 -15.63 -7.57 -1.69
N GLY A 9 -16.55 -7.81 -2.65
CA GLY A 9 -17.13 -9.13 -2.92
C GLY A 9 -18.32 -9.51 -2.01
N GLN A 10 -18.85 -8.57 -1.22
CA GLN A 10 -20.05 -8.79 -0.40
C GLN A 10 -21.04 -7.65 -0.59
N GLN A 11 -22.33 -7.97 -0.47
CA GLN A 11 -23.40 -7.00 -0.61
C GLN A 11 -23.77 -6.40 0.73
N PHE A 12 -23.90 -5.08 0.77
CA PHE A 12 -24.30 -4.33 1.96
C PHE A 12 -25.50 -3.46 1.65
N LYS A 13 -26.47 -3.48 2.56
CA LYS A 13 -27.54 -2.47 2.61
C LYS A 13 -26.97 -1.23 3.30
N VAL A 14 -26.98 -0.12 2.58
CA VAL A 14 -26.38 1.14 3.02
C VAL A 14 -27.39 2.28 2.95
N ALA A 15 -27.39 3.10 3.99
CA ALA A 15 -28.10 4.37 4.03
C ALA A 15 -27.11 5.51 4.27
N LYS A 16 -27.55 6.74 3.97
CA LYS A 16 -26.75 7.95 4.27
C LYS A 16 -26.43 8.03 5.76
N ASP A 17 -25.20 8.46 6.08
CA ASP A 17 -24.67 8.63 7.44
C ASP A 17 -24.54 7.32 8.24
N GLN A 18 -24.72 6.16 7.60
CA GLN A 18 -24.53 4.86 8.22
C GLN A 18 -23.06 4.45 8.26
N LYS A 19 -22.67 3.78 9.35
CA LYS A 19 -21.38 3.13 9.47
C LYS A 19 -21.47 1.65 9.10
N VAL A 20 -20.54 1.18 8.28
CA VAL A 20 -20.52 -0.20 7.78
C VAL A 20 -19.11 -0.78 7.92
N TYR A 21 -19.02 -2.02 8.36
CA TYR A 21 -17.77 -2.76 8.41
C TYR A 21 -17.63 -3.64 7.18
N VAL A 22 -16.56 -3.44 6.44
CA VAL A 22 -16.25 -4.19 5.22
C VAL A 22 -14.87 -4.85 5.34
N HIS A 23 -14.54 -5.70 4.37
CA HIS A 23 -13.20 -6.28 4.27
C HIS A 23 -12.11 -5.20 4.19
N ARG A 24 -10.86 -5.62 4.42
CA ARG A 24 -9.73 -4.68 4.40
C ARG A 24 -9.59 -4.02 3.02
N LEU A 25 -9.68 -2.69 3.02
CA LEU A 25 -9.44 -1.83 1.86
C LEU A 25 -7.99 -1.34 1.84
N LYS A 26 -7.50 -0.92 0.68
CA LYS A 26 -6.10 -0.49 0.48
C LYS A 26 -5.91 1.01 0.73
N GLU A 27 -7.00 1.75 0.66
CA GLU A 27 -7.08 3.19 0.86
C GLU A 27 -6.80 3.53 2.33
N GLU A 28 -6.20 4.69 2.56
CA GLU A 28 -5.84 5.17 3.90
C GLU A 28 -7.04 5.73 4.65
N GLU A 29 -6.91 5.81 5.98
CA GLU A 29 -7.91 6.41 6.85
C GLU A 29 -8.16 7.88 6.49
N GLY A 30 -9.43 8.29 6.50
CA GLY A 30 -9.88 9.62 6.13
C GLY A 30 -10.10 9.85 4.63
N LYS A 31 -9.66 8.94 3.74
CA LYS A 31 -9.88 9.07 2.30
C LYS A 31 -11.33 8.75 1.92
N LYS A 32 -11.80 9.41 0.85
CA LYS A 32 -13.07 9.11 0.20
C LYS A 32 -12.90 7.97 -0.80
N VAL A 33 -13.87 7.08 -0.85
CA VAL A 33 -13.95 5.92 -1.73
C VAL A 33 -15.34 5.91 -2.36
N THR A 34 -15.39 5.71 -3.66
CA THR A 34 -16.65 5.66 -4.42
C THR A 34 -16.85 4.25 -4.94
N PHE A 35 -18.02 3.68 -4.69
CA PHE A 35 -18.41 2.36 -5.15
C PHE A 35 -19.43 2.49 -6.28
N HIS A 36 -19.12 1.94 -7.45
CA HIS A 36 -19.95 2.03 -8.64
C HIS A 36 -20.88 0.83 -8.83
N ASP A 37 -20.61 -0.29 -8.16
CA ASP A 37 -21.37 -1.52 -8.34
C ASP A 37 -22.57 -1.51 -7.37
N VAL A 38 -23.56 -0.68 -7.72
CA VAL A 38 -24.84 -0.53 -7.02
C VAL A 38 -25.88 -1.43 -7.67
N LEU A 39 -26.46 -2.34 -6.90
CA LEU A 39 -27.36 -3.39 -7.39
C LEU A 39 -28.83 -2.98 -7.28
N LEU A 40 -29.16 -2.19 -6.25
CA LEU A 40 -30.52 -1.74 -5.98
C LEU A 40 -30.50 -0.34 -5.37
N LEU A 41 -31.46 0.49 -5.76
CA LEU A 41 -31.75 1.78 -5.15
C LEU A 41 -33.23 1.84 -4.76
N GLU A 42 -33.49 2.26 -3.54
CA GLU A 42 -34.85 2.55 -3.05
C GLU A 42 -34.90 3.99 -2.57
N ASP A 43 -35.76 4.79 -3.20
CA ASP A 43 -35.95 6.21 -2.89
C ASP A 43 -37.21 6.44 -2.01
N GLY A 44 -37.80 5.37 -1.49
CA GLY A 44 -38.98 5.36 -0.62
C GLY A 44 -40.34 5.37 -1.34
N LYS A 45 -40.35 5.61 -2.66
CA LYS A 45 -41.54 5.47 -3.53
C LYS A 45 -41.30 4.44 -4.64
N ASP A 46 -40.14 4.55 -5.28
CA ASP A 46 -39.73 3.70 -6.38
C ASP A 46 -38.53 2.84 -5.98
N ILE A 47 -38.51 1.60 -6.49
CA ILE A 47 -37.40 0.66 -6.34
C ILE A 47 -36.81 0.43 -7.72
N THR A 48 -35.55 0.81 -7.90
CA THR A 48 -34.80 0.53 -9.12
C THR A 48 -33.88 -0.66 -8.86
N VAL A 49 -34.02 -1.71 -9.66
CA VAL A 49 -33.19 -2.92 -9.57
C VAL A 49 -32.28 -2.99 -10.79
N GLY A 50 -30.99 -3.21 -10.56
CA GLY A 50 -29.98 -3.35 -11.60
C GLY A 50 -29.95 -4.76 -12.21
N ALA A 51 -29.41 -4.86 -13.43
CA ALA A 51 -29.19 -6.12 -14.12
C ALA A 51 -27.89 -6.05 -14.95
N PRO A 52 -26.70 -6.33 -14.39
CA PRO A 52 -26.41 -6.73 -13.00
C PRO A 52 -26.25 -5.57 -12.00
N ALA A 53 -25.89 -4.37 -12.47
CA ALA A 53 -25.76 -3.16 -11.66
C ALA A 53 -26.52 -1.99 -12.32
N ILE A 54 -26.78 -0.92 -11.58
CA ILE A 54 -27.47 0.28 -12.06
C ILE A 54 -26.45 1.23 -12.66
N ASP A 55 -26.54 1.49 -13.96
CA ASP A 55 -25.62 2.38 -14.65
C ASP A 55 -25.72 3.82 -14.15
N GLY A 56 -24.56 4.41 -13.84
CA GLY A 56 -24.46 5.79 -13.37
C GLY A 56 -24.83 6.00 -11.91
N ALA A 57 -25.14 4.94 -11.16
CA ALA A 57 -25.29 4.97 -9.73
C ALA A 57 -23.93 4.84 -9.02
N ALA A 58 -23.76 5.53 -7.91
CA ALA A 58 -22.58 5.40 -7.06
C ALA A 58 -22.90 5.65 -5.59
N VAL A 59 -22.17 4.97 -4.71
CA VAL A 59 -22.17 5.23 -3.27
C VAL A 59 -20.84 5.85 -2.88
N GLU A 60 -20.89 7.04 -2.30
CA GLU A 60 -19.73 7.73 -1.77
C GLU A 60 -19.58 7.44 -0.29
N ALA A 61 -18.40 7.00 0.12
CA ALA A 61 -18.08 6.68 1.49
C ALA A 61 -16.72 7.24 1.89
N LYS A 62 -16.52 7.40 3.19
CA LYS A 62 -15.25 7.78 3.79
C LYS A 62 -14.71 6.66 4.66
N VAL A 63 -13.42 6.37 4.51
CA VAL A 63 -12.73 5.44 5.42
C VAL A 63 -12.57 6.12 6.77
N VAL A 64 -13.20 5.58 7.81
CA VAL A 64 -13.09 6.11 9.18
C VAL A 64 -11.83 5.59 9.83
N LYS A 65 -11.66 4.26 9.85
CA LYS A 65 -10.49 3.59 10.44
C LYS A 65 -10.35 2.17 9.93
N HIS A 66 -9.16 1.61 10.09
CA HIS A 66 -8.94 0.19 9.94
C HIS A 66 -8.78 -0.50 11.29
N LEU A 67 -9.42 -1.66 11.44
CA LEU A 67 -9.42 -2.38 12.71
C LEU A 67 -9.28 -3.89 12.50
N LYS A 68 -9.06 -4.58 13.61
CA LYS A 68 -9.13 -6.04 13.66
C LYS A 68 -10.39 -6.42 14.42
N GLY A 69 -11.19 -7.30 13.84
CA GLY A 69 -12.38 -7.83 14.49
C GLY A 69 -12.03 -8.69 15.71
N ASP A 70 -13.07 -9.26 16.29
CA ASP A 70 -12.93 -10.11 17.47
C ASP A 70 -12.09 -11.35 17.18
N LYS A 71 -11.41 -11.83 18.23
CA LYS A 71 -10.56 -13.02 18.11
C LYS A 71 -11.45 -14.24 18.03
N VAL A 72 -11.50 -14.86 16.87
CA VAL A 72 -12.11 -16.17 16.67
C VAL A 72 -11.09 -17.24 17.04
N ILE A 73 -11.46 -18.16 17.93
CA ILE A 73 -10.58 -19.27 18.34
C ILE A 73 -10.85 -20.46 17.43
N VAL A 74 -9.87 -20.81 16.61
CA VAL A 74 -9.88 -22.04 15.80
C VAL A 74 -9.28 -23.16 16.63
N PHE A 75 -10.15 -24.02 17.15
CA PHE A 75 -9.77 -25.18 17.95
C PHE A 75 -9.99 -26.47 17.17
N LYS A 76 -8.93 -27.27 16.98
CA LYS A 76 -8.99 -28.57 16.33
C LYS A 76 -8.53 -29.64 17.33
N LYS A 77 -9.30 -30.72 17.50
CA LYS A 77 -8.96 -31.82 18.41
C LYS A 77 -9.39 -33.16 17.79
N LYS A 78 -8.52 -34.18 17.86
CA LYS A 78 -8.88 -35.57 17.55
C LYS A 78 -8.86 -36.40 18.83
N ARG A 79 -9.97 -37.06 19.15
CA ARG A 79 -10.12 -37.85 20.38
C ARG A 79 -9.12 -39.02 20.38
N ARG A 80 -8.50 -39.32 21.52
CA ARG A 80 -7.54 -40.45 21.73
C ARG A 80 -6.29 -40.44 20.83
N LYS A 81 -6.03 -39.35 20.09
CA LYS A 81 -4.85 -39.23 19.21
C LYS A 81 -3.82 -38.21 19.68
N GLY A 82 -4.00 -37.62 20.88
CA GLY A 82 -3.14 -36.54 21.39
C GLY A 82 -3.20 -35.23 20.60
N TYR A 83 -3.75 -35.22 19.38
CA TYR A 83 -3.85 -34.05 18.52
C TYR A 83 -4.84 -33.03 19.08
N ARG A 84 -4.32 -31.86 19.45
CA ARG A 84 -5.06 -30.67 19.85
C ARG A 84 -4.29 -29.42 19.41
N VAL A 85 -4.93 -28.55 18.64
CA VAL A 85 -4.38 -27.27 18.16
C VAL A 85 -5.37 -26.16 18.49
N LYS A 86 -4.89 -25.05 19.04
CA LYS A 86 -5.69 -23.86 19.38
C LYS A 86 -5.01 -22.62 18.82
N ASN A 87 -5.53 -22.10 17.72
CA ASN A 87 -5.02 -20.88 17.09
C ASN A 87 -6.06 -19.77 17.17
N GLY A 88 -5.61 -18.53 17.33
CA GLY A 88 -6.49 -17.37 17.23
C GLY A 88 -6.42 -16.78 15.82
N HIS A 89 -7.58 -16.43 15.25
CA HIS A 89 -7.69 -15.62 14.04
C HIS A 89 -8.36 -14.29 14.38
N ARG A 90 -7.91 -13.20 13.76
CA ARG A 90 -8.58 -11.90 13.82
C ARG A 90 -8.70 -11.37 12.40
N GLN A 91 -9.93 -11.15 11.94
CA GLN A 91 -10.17 -10.61 10.62
C GLN A 91 -9.80 -9.13 10.56
N GLN A 92 -9.14 -8.70 9.50
CA GLN A 92 -8.88 -7.29 9.24
C GLN A 92 -10.09 -6.67 8.55
N LEU A 93 -10.60 -5.57 9.11
CA LEU A 93 -11.79 -4.88 8.65
C LEU A 93 -11.49 -3.39 8.45
N THR A 94 -12.35 -2.75 7.67
CA THR A 94 -12.38 -1.29 7.47
C THR A 94 -13.74 -0.77 7.87
N GLU A 95 -13.78 0.26 8.71
CA GLU A 95 -15.01 1.00 9.01
C GLU A 95 -15.18 2.09 7.96
N LEU A 96 -16.30 2.07 7.28
CA LEU A 96 -16.73 3.09 6.34
C LEU A 96 -17.88 3.90 6.93
N LEU A 97 -17.90 5.19 6.65
CA LEU A 97 -19.06 6.07 6.83
C LEU A 97 -19.61 6.42 5.45
N ILE A 98 -20.89 6.15 5.21
CA ILE A 98 -21.54 6.46 3.94
C ILE A 98 -21.90 7.95 3.91
N GLU A 99 -21.29 8.71 3.00
CA GLU A 99 -21.52 10.15 2.87
C GLU A 99 -22.75 10.44 1.99
N GLY A 100 -22.96 9.65 0.93
CA GLY A 100 -24.03 9.90 -0.02
C GLY A 100 -24.27 8.75 -0.98
N ILE A 101 -25.46 8.76 -1.58
CA ILE A 101 -25.89 7.81 -2.61
C ILE A 101 -26.32 8.66 -3.82
N VAL A 102 -25.70 8.41 -4.96
CA VAL A 102 -25.94 9.09 -6.23
C VAL A 102 -26.72 8.14 -7.14
N ALA A 103 -27.92 8.52 -7.56
CA ALA A 103 -28.81 7.64 -8.33
C ALA A 103 -28.51 7.62 -9.84
N LYS A 104 -28.15 8.77 -10.43
CA LYS A 104 -27.80 8.91 -11.84
C LYS A 104 -26.74 9.99 -12.01
N GLY A 105 -25.71 9.72 -12.81
CA GLY A 105 -24.71 10.71 -13.22
C GLY A 105 -23.26 10.41 -12.84
N SER A 106 -22.96 9.31 -12.15
CA SER A 106 -21.56 8.92 -11.93
C SER A 106 -20.98 8.32 -13.21
N LYS A 107 -20.14 9.06 -13.95
CA LYS A 107 -19.34 8.46 -15.01
C LYS A 107 -18.27 7.56 -14.37
N LYS A 108 -18.25 6.27 -14.73
CA LYS A 108 -17.14 5.34 -14.41
C LYS A 108 -15.88 5.92 -15.07
N THR A 109 -15.05 6.64 -14.33
CA THR A 109 -13.78 7.15 -14.85
C THR A 109 -12.78 6.00 -14.90
N THR A 110 -12.75 5.31 -16.03
CA THR A 110 -11.63 4.43 -16.38
C THR A 110 -10.33 5.22 -16.35
N ALA A 111 -9.39 4.73 -15.54
CA ALA A 111 -8.14 5.38 -15.18
C ALA A 111 -7.38 5.97 -16.39
N LYS A 112 -7.23 7.30 -16.40
CA LYS A 112 -6.14 7.97 -17.12
C LYS A 112 -4.88 7.73 -16.30
N LYS A 113 -4.02 6.87 -16.84
CA LYS A 113 -2.62 6.63 -16.44
C LYS A 113 -1.94 7.97 -16.13
N ALA A 114 -1.66 8.21 -14.85
CA ALA A 114 -0.83 9.30 -14.41
C ALA A 114 0.59 9.06 -14.94
N GLU A 115 0.95 9.90 -15.89
CA GLU A 115 2.29 10.05 -16.42
C GLU A 115 3.20 10.59 -15.31
N VAL A 116 4.37 9.97 -15.19
CA VAL A 116 5.36 10.20 -14.15
C VAL A 116 5.96 11.60 -14.31
N ALA A 117 5.57 12.51 -13.43
CA ALA A 117 6.33 13.73 -13.18
C ALA A 117 7.44 13.44 -12.16
N LYS A 118 8.67 13.64 -12.60
CA LYS A 118 9.94 13.59 -11.87
C LYS A 118 9.90 14.49 -10.62
N PRO A 119 10.42 14.07 -9.44
CA PRO A 119 10.87 15.01 -8.43
C PRO A 119 12.37 15.29 -8.60
N ALA A 120 12.69 16.54 -8.94
CA ALA A 120 14.00 17.14 -8.67
C ALA A 120 14.03 17.66 -7.21
N PRO A 121 15.21 17.77 -6.59
CA PRO A 121 15.40 17.57 -5.16
C PRO A 121 15.15 18.81 -4.30
N ALA A 122 14.61 18.59 -3.10
CA ALA A 122 14.36 19.60 -2.09
C ALA A 122 15.66 20.13 -1.47
N ALA A 123 15.74 21.47 -1.44
CA ALA A 123 16.71 22.26 -0.72
C ALA A 123 16.50 22.17 0.81
N LYS A 124 17.62 22.31 1.52
CA LYS A 124 17.75 22.38 2.98
C LYS A 124 17.06 23.62 3.56
N LYS A 125 16.33 23.46 4.67
CA LYS A 125 16.46 24.33 5.85
C LYS A 125 15.85 23.66 7.09
N ALA A 126 16.71 23.48 8.09
CA ALA A 126 16.38 22.95 9.40
C ALA A 126 15.89 24.08 10.31
N GLU A 127 14.87 23.78 11.12
CA GLU A 127 14.38 24.62 12.22
C GLU A 127 14.62 23.89 13.55
N LYS A 128 14.91 24.69 14.59
CA LYS A 128 15.40 24.31 15.93
C LYS A 128 14.34 23.54 16.74
N PRO A 129 14.74 22.78 17.78
CA PRO A 129 14.69 23.38 19.12
C PRO A 129 15.88 23.01 20.02
N ALA A 130 16.14 23.90 20.98
CA ALA A 130 17.14 23.75 22.05
C ALA A 130 16.45 23.53 23.40
N LYS A 131 16.97 22.55 24.16
CA LYS A 131 17.01 22.34 25.64
C LYS A 131 17.37 20.85 25.83
N GLU A 132 18.28 20.38 26.68
CA GLU A 132 19.06 20.90 27.82
C GLU A 132 20.22 19.89 28.07
N ALA A 133 21.29 20.31 28.77
CA ALA A 133 22.63 19.69 28.92
C ALA A 133 22.69 18.44 29.87
N PRO A 134 23.86 17.87 30.28
CA PRO A 134 25.23 17.73 29.70
C PRO A 134 25.89 16.31 29.89
N LYS A 135 26.96 15.98 29.14
CA LYS A 135 28.34 15.62 29.65
C LYS A 135 29.23 14.86 28.64
N LYS A 136 30.49 15.33 28.54
CA LYS A 136 31.78 14.62 28.27
C LYS A 136 31.96 13.93 26.90
N GLU A 137 33.12 13.86 26.24
CA GLU A 137 34.50 14.38 26.37
C GLU A 137 35.21 14.09 25.02
N ALA A 138 36.24 14.87 24.68
CA ALA A 138 37.42 14.53 23.87
C ALA A 138 37.37 14.33 22.31
N THR A 139 37.99 15.33 21.65
CA THR A 139 39.06 15.26 20.62
C THR A 139 38.80 14.83 19.16
N LYS A 140 38.94 15.83 18.26
CA LYS A 140 39.20 15.73 16.80
C LYS A 140 40.67 16.00 16.48
N LYS A 141 41.19 15.31 15.45
CA LYS A 141 42.20 15.79 14.47
C LYS A 141 42.11 14.84 13.24
N ALA A 142 41.53 15.17 12.08
CA ALA A 142 41.99 16.01 10.96
C ALA A 142 43.44 15.70 10.52
N ALA A 143 43.85 15.45 9.26
CA ALA A 143 43.31 15.39 7.88
C ALA A 143 44.54 14.95 6.97
N PRO A 144 44.66 15.21 5.64
CA PRO A 144 44.01 14.61 4.43
C PRO A 144 44.95 14.34 3.19
N LYS A 145 44.32 13.97 2.03
CA LYS A 145 44.69 14.12 0.58
C LYS A 145 45.62 13.05 -0.07
N ALA A 146 45.54 12.62 -1.34
CA ALA A 146 44.67 12.74 -2.54
C ALA A 146 45.15 11.64 -3.55
N LYS A 147 44.46 11.10 -4.58
CA LYS A 147 44.03 11.64 -5.89
C LYS A 147 43.58 10.47 -6.80
N ALA A 148 42.78 10.78 -7.84
CA ALA A 148 42.68 10.17 -9.20
C ALA A 148 41.34 9.54 -9.62
N GLU A 149 40.66 10.22 -10.56
CA GLU A 149 39.46 9.80 -11.31
C GLU A 149 39.85 9.02 -12.59
N LYS A 150 39.02 8.04 -12.98
CA LYS A 150 38.91 7.46 -14.33
C LYS A 150 37.42 7.33 -14.68
N PRO A 151 37.02 7.45 -15.97
CA PRO A 151 35.64 7.65 -16.38
C PRO A 151 34.84 6.36 -16.21
N THR A 152 33.89 6.33 -15.29
CA THR A 152 33.04 5.16 -15.03
C THR A 152 31.89 5.13 -16.01
N ALA A 153 31.89 4.14 -16.91
CA ALA A 153 30.73 3.78 -17.71
C ALA A 153 29.55 3.45 -16.78
N ASP A 154 28.36 3.99 -17.05
CA ASP A 154 27.16 3.82 -16.20
C ASP A 154 26.66 2.35 -16.17
N LEU A 155 27.27 1.52 -15.34
CA LEU A 155 26.90 0.12 -15.13
C LEU A 155 25.52 -0.06 -14.48
N SER A 156 24.94 1.01 -13.91
CA SER A 156 23.63 1.02 -13.27
C SER A 156 22.46 0.69 -14.20
N LYS A 157 22.60 1.00 -15.50
CA LYS A 157 21.55 0.75 -16.51
C LYS A 157 21.52 -0.69 -17.02
N LYS A 158 22.59 -1.46 -16.81
CA LYS A 158 22.70 -2.84 -17.29
C LYS A 158 21.89 -3.81 -16.43
N THR A 159 21.48 -4.92 -17.01
CA THR A 159 20.73 -5.98 -16.32
C THR A 159 21.67 -6.84 -15.46
N VAL A 160 21.11 -7.60 -14.52
CA VAL A 160 21.91 -8.44 -13.61
C VAL A 160 22.69 -9.51 -14.38
N ALA A 161 22.11 -10.05 -15.47
CA ALA A 161 22.76 -11.04 -16.31
C ALA A 161 24.00 -10.46 -17.01
N GLU A 162 23.87 -9.28 -17.62
CA GLU A 162 24.99 -8.58 -18.27
C GLU A 162 26.10 -8.23 -17.26
N LEU A 163 25.73 -7.86 -16.04
CA LEU A 163 26.69 -7.58 -14.96
C LEU A 163 27.42 -8.86 -14.50
N LYS A 164 26.75 -10.02 -14.47
CA LYS A 164 27.39 -11.30 -14.16
C LYS A 164 28.35 -11.75 -15.25
N GLU A 165 27.99 -11.55 -16.53
CA GLU A 165 28.88 -11.87 -17.66
C GLU A 165 30.12 -10.99 -17.67
N MET A 166 29.98 -9.67 -17.40
CA MET A 166 31.14 -8.80 -17.25
C MET A 166 32.00 -9.14 -16.04
N ALA A 167 31.39 -9.58 -14.92
CA ALA A 167 32.13 -10.00 -13.73
C ALA A 167 32.91 -11.31 -13.98
N LYS A 168 32.31 -12.24 -14.74
CA LYS A 168 32.96 -13.46 -15.20
C LYS A 168 34.10 -13.16 -16.17
N ALA A 169 33.92 -12.23 -17.11
CA ALA A 169 34.96 -11.80 -18.04
C ALA A 169 36.14 -11.09 -17.34
N LYS A 170 35.87 -10.36 -16.25
CA LYS A 170 36.90 -9.79 -15.37
C LYS A 170 37.51 -10.80 -14.38
N GLY A 171 37.06 -12.06 -14.38
CA GLY A 171 37.60 -13.10 -13.50
C GLY A 171 37.27 -12.95 -12.02
N LEU A 172 36.22 -12.19 -11.67
CA LEU A 172 35.79 -12.04 -10.28
C LEU A 172 35.23 -13.37 -9.75
N SER A 173 35.69 -13.86 -8.60
CA SER A 173 35.12 -15.04 -7.94
C SER A 173 33.91 -14.67 -7.08
N GLY A 174 32.87 -15.52 -7.05
CA GLY A 174 31.68 -15.29 -6.20
C GLY A 174 30.58 -14.42 -6.81
N TYR A 175 30.71 -14.02 -8.08
CA TYR A 175 29.72 -13.20 -8.81
C TYR A 175 28.31 -13.83 -8.91
N SER A 176 28.20 -15.16 -8.78
CA SER A 176 26.92 -15.88 -8.91
C SER A 176 25.93 -15.52 -7.78
N SER A 177 26.44 -15.34 -6.55
CA SER A 177 25.63 -15.04 -5.36
C SER A 177 25.42 -13.55 -5.09
N MET A 178 26.12 -12.66 -5.82
CA MET A 178 26.07 -11.22 -5.59
C MET A 178 24.78 -10.58 -6.11
N LYS A 179 24.27 -9.62 -5.35
CA LYS A 179 23.13 -8.78 -5.75
C LYS A 179 23.58 -7.74 -6.79
N LYS A 180 22.61 -7.14 -7.50
CA LYS A 180 22.89 -6.16 -8.57
C LYS A 180 23.82 -5.01 -8.12
N ALA A 181 23.58 -4.47 -6.95
CA ALA A 181 24.39 -3.36 -6.40
C ALA A 181 25.83 -3.80 -6.11
N GLU A 182 26.02 -5.00 -5.56
CA GLU A 182 27.33 -5.58 -5.24
C GLU A 182 28.12 -5.90 -6.51
N LEU A 183 27.46 -6.38 -7.56
CA LEU A 183 28.09 -6.60 -8.87
C LEU A 183 28.55 -5.29 -9.53
N ILE A 184 27.76 -4.22 -9.42
CA ILE A 184 28.14 -2.89 -9.95
C ILE A 184 29.36 -2.35 -9.20
N ASP A 185 29.36 -2.46 -7.87
CA ASP A 185 30.47 -1.99 -7.05
C ASP A 185 31.76 -2.80 -7.30
N ALA A 186 31.65 -4.13 -7.38
CA ALA A 186 32.76 -5.02 -7.68
C ALA A 186 33.35 -4.82 -9.08
N LEU A 187 32.54 -4.40 -10.05
CA LEU A 187 32.99 -4.10 -11.43
C LEU A 187 33.59 -2.71 -11.59
N ASN A 188 33.31 -1.77 -10.68
CA ASN A 188 33.87 -0.43 -10.68
C ASN A 188 35.19 -0.32 -9.89
N LYS A 189 35.49 -1.32 -9.05
CA LYS A 189 36.83 -1.58 -8.52
C LYS A 189 37.73 -2.18 -9.60
#